data_AF-A0A7V9GH14-F1
#
_entry.id   AF-A0A7V9GH14-F1
#
_cell.length_a   1.000
_cell.length_b   1.000
_cell.length_c   1.000
_cell.angle_alpha   90.00
_cell.angle_beta   90.00
_cell.angle_gamma   90.00
#
_symmetry.space_group_name_H-M   'P 1'
#
loop_
_entity.id
_entity.type
_entity.pdbx_description
1 polymer ?
#
loop_
_entity_poly.entity_id
_entity_poly.type
_entity_poly.pdbx_seq_one_letter_code
_entity_poly.pdbx_strand_id
1 'polypeptide(L)' 'WRSVHGGFSTVWANEDPHRIVPLDVARELEREGVIGALHPSYLVTAGNGTSVGNARRFGIEWVADLRRSEARAAIFTAT' A
#
# COMPACT_ATOMS: atom_id res chain seq x y z
N TRP A 1 2.64 16.95 -2.01
CA TRP A 1 1.40 16.15 -2.07
C TRP A 1 0.68 16.31 -0.74
N ARG A 2 -0.65 16.13 -0.66
CA ARG A 2 -1.40 16.13 0.61
C ARG A 2 -2.55 15.12 0.54
N SER A 3 -2.71 14.34 1.59
CA SER A 3 -3.87 13.48 1.80
C SER A 3 -5.09 14.31 2.21
N VAL A 4 -6.20 14.05 1.52
CA VAL A 4 -7.54 14.61 1.81
C VAL A 4 -8.51 13.50 2.25
N HIS A 5 -7.96 12.40 2.76
CA HIS A 5 -8.73 11.23 3.17
C HIS A 5 -9.74 11.57 4.26
N GLY A 6 -11.00 11.16 4.10
CA GLY A 6 -12.06 11.39 5.09
C GLY A 6 -12.17 10.30 6.18
N GLY A 7 -11.47 9.18 6.03
CA GLY A 7 -11.54 8.02 6.92
C GLY A 7 -10.63 8.08 8.16
N PHE A 8 -9.64 8.97 8.20
CA PHE A 8 -8.72 9.13 9.34
C PHE A 8 -8.13 10.55 9.38
N SER A 9 -7.54 10.94 10.53
CA SER A 9 -6.86 12.24 10.64
C SER A 9 -5.64 12.29 9.75
N THR A 10 -5.66 13.19 8.77
CA THR A 10 -4.55 13.34 7.81
C THR A 10 -3.40 14.18 8.34
N VAL A 11 -3.50 14.79 9.53
CA VAL A 11 -2.45 15.68 10.08
C VAL A 11 -1.11 14.95 10.15
N TRP A 12 -1.07 13.83 10.87
CA TRP A 12 0.15 13.04 11.06
C TRP A 12 0.64 12.34 9.79
N ALA A 13 -0.28 12.01 8.88
CA ALA A 13 0.03 11.40 7.59
C ALA A 13 0.59 12.41 6.58
N ASN A 14 0.18 13.68 6.68
CA ASN A 14 0.69 14.77 5.88
C ASN A 14 2.06 15.27 6.39
N GLU A 15 2.31 15.15 7.69
CA GLU A 15 3.65 15.36 8.27
C GLU A 15 4.62 14.26 7.86
N ASP A 16 4.17 13.00 7.89
CA ASP A 16 4.98 11.84 7.54
C ASP A 16 4.14 10.76 6.82
N PRO A 17 4.28 10.59 5.48
CA PRO A 17 3.58 9.55 4.72
C PRO A 17 3.92 8.14 5.16
N HIS A 18 5.12 7.93 5.72
CA HIS A 18 5.59 6.59 6.06
C HIS A 18 4.76 5.96 7.19
N ARG A 19 4.00 6.77 7.92
CA ARG A 19 2.99 6.29 8.87
C ARG A 19 1.81 5.56 8.23
N ILE A 20 1.50 5.85 6.96
CA ILE A 20 0.45 5.16 6.22
C ILE A 20 1.01 3.97 5.46
N VAL A 21 2.14 4.16 4.78
CA VAL A 21 2.85 3.09 4.07
C VAL A 21 4.31 3.11 4.53
N PRO A 22 4.74 2.17 5.40
CA PRO A 22 6.06 2.17 6.04
C PRO A 22 7.17 1.72 5.08
N LEU A 23 7.27 2.43 3.95
CA LEU A 23 8.20 2.13 2.87
C LEU A 23 9.66 2.37 3.29
N ASP A 24 9.90 3.35 4.15
CA ASP A 24 11.21 3.64 4.75
C ASP A 24 11.75 2.42 5.51
N VAL A 25 10.99 1.92 6.49
CA VAL A 25 11.36 0.75 7.28
C VAL A 25 11.42 -0.50 6.39
N ALA A 26 10.49 -0.66 5.46
CA ALA A 26 10.51 -1.80 4.54
C ALA A 26 11.77 -1.82 3.65
N ARG A 27 12.26 -0.65 3.22
CA ARG A 27 13.52 -0.52 2.45
C ARG A 27 14.74 -0.76 3.32
N GLU A 28 14.71 -0.39 4.59
CA GLU A 28 15.76 -0.76 5.55
C GLU A 28 15.84 -2.27 5.70
N LEU A 29 14.71 -2.94 5.92
CA LEU A 29 14.64 -4.41 6.03
C LEU A 29 15.11 -5.13 4.76
N GLU A 30 14.82 -4.58 3.57
CA GLU A 30 15.33 -5.09 2.29
C GLU A 30 16.85 -4.92 2.20
N ARG A 31 17.38 -3.74 2.56
CA ARG A 31 18.83 -3.46 2.56
C ARG A 31 19.60 -4.32 3.56
N GLU A 32 18.98 -4.64 4.69
CA GLU A 32 19.54 -5.54 5.72
C GLU A 32 19.39 -7.03 5.36
N GLY A 33 18.68 -7.36 4.28
CA GLY A 33 18.45 -8.73 3.82
C GLY A 33 17.46 -9.52 4.68
N VAL A 34 16.71 -8.85 5.56
CA VAL A 34 15.65 -9.46 6.37
C VAL A 34 14.49 -9.91 5.49
N ILE A 35 14.20 -9.14 4.44
CA ILE A 35 13.29 -9.52 3.35
C ILE A 35 14.06 -9.56 2.02
N GLY A 36 13.56 -10.35 1.06
CA GLY A 36 14.23 -10.54 -0.23
C GLY A 36 14.19 -9.31 -1.13
N ALA A 37 13.00 -8.94 -1.60
CA ALA A 37 12.78 -7.75 -2.39
C ALA A 37 11.35 -7.22 -2.22
N LEU A 38 11.19 -5.91 -2.28
CA LEU A 38 9.90 -5.26 -2.37
C LEU A 38 9.35 -5.33 -3.79
N HIS A 39 8.04 -5.47 -3.91
CA HIS A 39 7.35 -5.38 -5.18
C HIS A 39 7.58 -3.99 -5.82
N PRO A 40 7.85 -3.88 -7.13
CA PRO A 40 8.22 -2.61 -7.76
C PRO A 40 7.10 -1.55 -7.77
N SER A 41 5.85 -2.00 -7.60
CA SER A 41 4.67 -1.15 -7.55
C SER A 41 3.97 -1.28 -6.21
N TYR A 42 3.48 -0.14 -5.68
CA TYR A 42 2.54 -0.12 -4.56
C TYR A 42 1.10 -0.12 -5.11
N LEU A 43 0.25 -0.98 -4.58
CA LEU A 43 -1.13 -1.14 -5.04
C LEU A 43 -2.04 -0.25 -4.19
N VAL A 44 -2.67 0.74 -4.82
CA VAL A 44 -3.46 1.77 -4.12
C VAL A 44 -4.71 2.12 -4.93
N THR A 45 -5.75 2.59 -4.24
CA THR A 45 -6.92 3.20 -4.88
C THR A 45 -6.85 4.73 -4.75
N ALA A 46 -7.74 5.45 -5.42
CA ALA A 46 -7.83 6.91 -5.26
C ALA A 46 -8.28 7.34 -3.85
N GLY A 47 -8.67 6.41 -2.98
CA GLY A 47 -9.20 6.69 -1.65
C GLY A 47 -10.63 7.18 -1.72
N ASN A 48 -10.84 8.47 -1.44
CA ASN A 48 -12.17 9.08 -1.33
C ASN A 48 -12.97 8.94 -2.64
N GLY A 49 -14.12 8.26 -2.56
CA GLY A 49 -15.01 8.04 -3.71
C GLY A 49 -14.78 6.75 -4.50
N THR A 50 -13.91 5.84 -4.04
CA THR A 50 -13.79 4.52 -4.67
C THR A 50 -15.06 3.70 -4.42
N SER A 51 -15.78 3.33 -5.48
CA SER A 51 -16.98 2.51 -5.35
C SER A 51 -16.65 1.09 -4.87
N VAL A 52 -17.55 0.48 -4.10
CA VAL A 52 -17.41 -0.91 -3.61
C VAL A 52 -17.19 -1.89 -4.78
N GLY A 53 -17.90 -1.70 -5.89
CA GLY A 53 -17.75 -2.52 -7.10
C GLY A 53 -16.35 -2.43 -7.71
N ASN A 54 -15.79 -1.22 -7.80
CA ASN A 54 -14.42 -1.02 -8.28
C ASN A 54 -13.39 -1.61 -7.31
N ALA A 55 -13.54 -1.36 -6.00
CA ALA A 55 -12.66 -1.93 -4.98
C ALA A 55 -12.61 -3.47 -5.05
N ARG A 56 -13.76 -4.11 -5.23
CA ARG A 56 -13.85 -5.57 -5.42
C ARG A 56 -13.14 -6.04 -6.68
N ARG A 57 -13.32 -5.34 -7.81
CA ARG A 57 -12.63 -5.67 -9.06
C ARG A 57 -11.10 -5.55 -8.91
N PHE A 58 -10.62 -4.44 -8.35
CA PHE A 58 -9.19 -4.23 -8.11
C PHE A 58 -8.58 -5.32 -7.24
N GLY A 59 -9.26 -5.75 -6.17
CA GLY A 59 -8.77 -6.84 -5.33
C GLY A 59 -8.58 -8.16 -6.10
N ILE A 60 -9.49 -8.49 -7.01
CA ILE A 60 -9.37 -9.71 -7.86
C ILE A 60 -8.18 -9.59 -8.81
N GLU A 61 -8.03 -8.44 -9.48
CA GLU A 61 -6.94 -8.17 -10.42
C GLU A 61 -5.58 -8.16 -9.71
N TRP A 62 -5.48 -7.48 -8.56
CA TRP A 62 -4.26 -7.40 -7.76
C TRP A 62 -3.81 -8.76 -7.23
N VAL A 63 -4.71 -9.63 -6.78
CA VAL A 63 -4.34 -10.98 -6.35
C VAL A 63 -3.78 -11.79 -7.51
N ALA A 64 -4.34 -11.64 -8.72
CA ALA A 64 -3.79 -12.29 -9.90
C ALA A 64 -2.38 -11.77 -10.21
N ASP A 65 -2.14 -10.47 -10.10
CA ASP A 65 -0.84 -9.83 -10.35
C ASP A 65 0.21 -10.26 -9.33
N LEU A 66 -0.12 -10.21 -8.04
CA LEU A 66 0.76 -10.62 -6.94
C LEU A 66 1.17 -12.10 -7.04
N ARG A 67 0.26 -12.97 -7.49
CA ARG A 67 0.59 -14.38 -7.76
C ARG A 67 1.56 -14.54 -8.92
N ARG A 68 1.40 -13.76 -9.99
CA ARG A 68 2.30 -13.78 -11.15
C ARG A 68 3.67 -13.20 -10.83
N SER A 69 3.75 -12.24 -9.91
CA SER A 69 5.02 -11.67 -9.42
C SER A 69 5.69 -12.52 -8.34
N GLU A 70 5.17 -13.71 -8.04
CA GLU A 70 5.66 -14.60 -6.98
C GLU A 70 5.76 -13.93 -5.60
N ALA A 71 4.91 -12.93 -5.33
CA ALA A 71 4.90 -12.25 -4.04
C ALA A 71 4.49 -13.24 -2.95
N ARG A 72 5.35 -13.44 -1.95
CA ARG A 72 5.11 -14.35 -0.82
C ARG A 72 4.26 -13.76 0.30
N ALA A 73 4.26 -12.44 0.42
CA ALA A 73 3.56 -11.73 1.47
C ALA A 73 3.09 -10.36 0.96
N ALA A 74 2.01 -9.86 1.58
CA ALA A 74 1.52 -8.51 1.36
C ALA A 74 1.11 -7.91 2.71
N ILE A 75 1.38 -6.62 2.88
CA ILE A 75 0.89 -5.86 4.03
C ILE A 75 -0.22 -4.96 3.51
N PHE A 76 -1.40 -5.07 4.13
CA PHE A 76 -2.50 -4.17 3.88
C PHE A 76 -2.52 -3.12 4.98
N THR A 77 -2.09 -1.90 4.67
CA THR A 77 -2.13 -0.79 5.62
C THR A 77 -3.51 -0.12 5.59
N ALA A 78 -3.90 0.48 6.71
CA ALA A 78 -5.30 0.80 7.02
C ALA A 78 -6.01 1.70 6.00
N THR A 79 -7.34 1.53 5.95
CA THR A 79 -8.35 2.33 5.22
C THR A 79 -8.71 3.61 5.96
#